data_AF-A0A078GPG2-F1
#
_entry.id   AF-A0A078GPG2-F1
#
_cell.length_a   1.000
_cell.length_b   1.000
_cell.length_c   1.000
_cell.angle_alpha   90.00
_cell.angle_beta   90.00
_cell.angle_gamma   90.00
#
_symmetry.space_group_name_H-M   'P 1'
#
loop_
_entity.id
_entity.type
_entity.pdbx_description
1 polymer ?
#
loop_
_entity_poly.entity_id
_entity_poly.type
_entity_poly.pdbx_seq_one_letter_code
_entity_poly.pdbx_strand_id
1 'polypeptide(L)'
;MIMNPHRDQAVFVLLVDAGRALTGRHASELVSSYFEANADIGVDQEVPVPEALINTIGQRHKFYVKLTEHNLSGKTRALTVTEIRPLDTPTKTETSE
;
A
#
# COMPACT_ATOMS: atom_id res chain seq x y z
N MET A 1 18.38 -5.88 -6.62
CA MET A 1 17.37 -5.32 -7.56
C MET A 1 16.82 -6.50 -8.34
N ILE A 2 15.59 -6.94 -8.07
CA ILE A 2 14.86 -7.72 -9.06
C ILE A 2 13.90 -6.74 -9.73
N MET A 3 14.45 -5.88 -10.59
CA MET A 3 13.65 -5.39 -11.70
C MET A 3 13.67 -6.52 -12.72
N ASN A 4 12.55 -7.21 -12.85
CA ASN A 4 12.37 -8.10 -13.98
C ASN A 4 12.06 -7.21 -15.19
N PRO A 5 12.87 -7.18 -16.25
CA PRO A 5 12.70 -6.27 -17.39
C PRO A 5 11.45 -6.56 -18.26
N HIS A 6 10.57 -7.45 -17.79
CA HIS A 6 9.28 -7.80 -18.39
C HIS A 6 8.07 -7.51 -17.47
N ARG A 7 8.18 -6.67 -16.43
CA ARG A 7 7.07 -6.45 -15.49
C ARG A 7 6.80 -4.97 -15.27
N ASP A 8 5.57 -4.54 -15.55
CA ASP A 8 4.97 -3.25 -15.15
C ASP A 8 4.74 -3.15 -13.63
N GLN A 9 5.61 -3.76 -12.81
CA GLN A 9 5.42 -3.94 -11.38
C GLN A 9 6.69 -3.55 -10.62
N ALA A 10 6.51 -2.78 -9.54
CA ALA A 10 7.54 -2.39 -8.60
C ALA A 10 7.07 -2.64 -7.17
N VAL A 11 8.00 -2.92 -6.26
CA VAL A 11 7.73 -3.10 -4.83
C VAL A 11 8.16 -1.85 -4.07
N PHE A 12 7.24 -1.33 -3.25
CA PHE A 12 7.45 -0.15 -2.43
C PHE A 12 7.34 -0.51 -0.94
N VAL A 13 8.07 0.22 -0.10
CA VAL A 13 7.94 0.17 1.35
C VAL A 13 7.10 1.36 1.80
N LEU A 14 5.98 1.08 2.45
CA LEU A 14 5.10 2.07 3.07
C LEU A 14 5.35 2.07 4.57
N LEU A 15 5.83 3.19 5.11
CA LEU A 15 6.07 3.34 6.54
C LEU A 15 5.02 4.25 7.16
N VAL A 16 4.56 3.88 8.36
CA VAL A 16 3.74 4.68 9.29
C VAL A 16 2.71 5.58 8.57
N ASP A 17 3.03 6.85 8.36
CA ASP A 17 2.12 7.85 7.79
C ASP A 17 1.71 7.52 6.35
N ALA A 18 2.63 7.03 5.52
CA ALA A 18 2.29 6.61 4.15
C ALA A 18 1.38 5.39 4.16
N GLY A 19 1.61 4.43 5.07
CA GLY A 19 0.73 3.27 5.23
C GLY A 19 -0.69 3.67 5.67
N ARG A 20 -0.78 4.62 6.62
CA ARG A 20 -2.06 5.18 7.07
C ARG A 20 -2.74 6.01 5.99
N ALA A 21 -2.00 6.81 5.23
CA ALA A 21 -2.54 7.61 4.15
C ALA A 21 -3.13 6.73 3.03
N LEU A 22 -2.56 5.54 2.79
CA LEU A 22 -3.08 4.61 1.79
C LEU A 22 -4.32 3.85 2.28
N THR A 23 -4.28 3.35 3.52
CA THR A 23 -5.32 2.45 4.05
C THR A 23 -6.44 3.18 4.81
N GLY A 24 -6.21 4.44 5.15
CA GLY A 24 -7.06 5.22 6.05
C GLY A 24 -7.00 4.80 7.53
N ARG A 25 -6.16 3.81 7.90
CA ARG A 25 -6.13 3.23 9.25
C ARG A 25 -4.73 3.17 9.85
N HIS A 26 -4.64 3.24 11.18
CA HIS A 26 -3.38 2.95 11.87
C HIS A 26 -3.06 1.45 11.82
N ALA A 27 -1.76 1.11 11.86
CA ALA A 27 -1.33 -0.29 11.85
C ALA A 27 -1.93 -1.09 13.02
N SER A 28 -2.06 -0.48 14.20
CA SER A 28 -2.70 -1.11 15.36
C SER A 28 -4.16 -1.47 15.09
N GLU A 29 -4.92 -0.60 14.43
CA GLU A 29 -6.32 -0.87 14.08
C GLU A 29 -6.44 -2.02 13.07
N LEU A 30 -5.52 -2.08 12.09
CA LEU A 30 -5.48 -3.19 11.14
C LEU A 30 -5.19 -4.52 11.85
N VAL A 31 -4.23 -4.53 12.77
CA VAL A 31 -3.89 -5.72 13.57
C VAL A 31 -5.05 -6.12 14.47
N SER A 32 -5.68 -5.18 15.18
CA SER A 32 -6.85 -5.46 16.03
C SER A 32 -8.02 -6.00 15.22
N SER A 33 -8.37 -5.35 14.10
CA SER A 33 -9.46 -5.79 13.22
C SER A 33 -9.21 -7.18 12.64
N TYR A 34 -7.95 -7.52 12.37
CA TYR A 34 -7.57 -8.87 11.98
C TYR A 34 -7.81 -9.86 13.12
N PHE A 35 -7.35 -9.60 14.34
CA PHE A 35 -7.58 -10.55 15.43
C PHE A 35 -9.07 -10.71 15.77
N GLU A 36 -9.84 -9.63 15.80
CA GLU A 36 -11.27 -9.65 16.10
C GLU A 36 -12.08 -10.40 15.05
N ALA A 37 -11.85 -10.13 13.76
CA ALA A 37 -12.56 -10.80 12.67
C ALA A 37 -12.27 -12.32 12.61
N ASN A 38 -11.18 -12.74 13.22
CA ASN A 38 -10.62 -14.08 13.07
C ASN A 38 -10.56 -14.88 14.38
N ALA A 39 -11.13 -14.35 15.46
CA ALA A 39 -11.07 -14.96 16.79
C ALA A 39 -11.67 -16.38 16.84
N ASP A 40 -12.67 -16.64 15.99
CA ASP A 40 -13.41 -17.91 15.95
C ASP A 40 -13.03 -18.78 14.73
N ILE A 41 -12.04 -18.38 13.94
CA ILE A 41 -11.60 -19.11 12.75
C ILE A 41 -10.65 -20.23 13.18
N GLY A 42 -10.98 -21.46 12.80
CA GLY A 42 -10.17 -22.63 13.11
C GLY A 42 -8.80 -22.60 12.42
N VAL A 43 -7.83 -23.31 12.96
CA VAL A 43 -6.43 -23.34 12.47
C VAL A 43 -6.25 -23.79 11.01
N ASP A 44 -7.25 -24.46 10.43
CA ASP A 44 -7.23 -24.98 9.06
C ASP A 44 -7.98 -24.08 8.05
N GLN A 45 -8.50 -22.93 8.49
CA GLN A 45 -9.26 -22.02 7.63
C GLN A 45 -8.43 -20.81 7.21
N GLU A 46 -8.57 -20.42 5.93
CA GLU A 46 -8.00 -19.17 5.43
C GLU A 46 -8.61 -17.99 6.16
N VAL A 47 -7.72 -17.12 6.63
CA VAL A 47 -8.07 -15.99 7.47
C VAL A 47 -8.22 -14.74 6.59
N PRO A 48 -9.38 -14.05 6.59
CA PRO A 48 -9.58 -12.87 5.78
C PRO A 48 -8.59 -11.75 6.13
N VAL A 49 -8.03 -11.16 5.07
CA VAL A 49 -7.21 -9.95 5.14
C VAL A 49 -8.09 -8.76 5.53
N PRO A 50 -7.62 -7.80 6.35
CA PRO A 50 -8.41 -6.62 6.71
C PRO A 50 -8.96 -5.88 5.49
N GLU A 51 -10.26 -5.56 5.52
CA GLU A 51 -10.97 -4.93 4.39
C GLU A 51 -10.34 -3.60 3.96
N ALA A 52 -9.77 -2.85 4.90
CA ALA A 52 -9.04 -1.62 4.61
C ALA A 52 -7.82 -1.82 3.69
N LEU A 53 -7.18 -3.01 3.69
CA LEU A 53 -6.12 -3.35 2.75
C LEU A 53 -6.70 -3.74 1.39
N ILE A 54 -7.78 -4.53 1.38
CA ILE A 54 -8.47 -4.95 0.16
C ILE A 54 -8.95 -3.73 -0.64
N ASN A 55 -9.50 -2.73 0.05
CA ASN A 55 -10.02 -1.49 -0.56
C ASN A 55 -8.93 -0.63 -1.24
N THR A 56 -7.64 -0.89 -0.96
CA THR A 56 -6.54 -0.21 -1.66
C THR A 56 -6.26 -0.81 -3.04
N ILE A 57 -6.73 -2.03 -3.30
CA ILE A 57 -6.51 -2.72 -4.57
C ILE A 57 -7.32 -2.02 -5.68
N GLY A 58 -6.68 -1.80 -6.83
CA GLY A 58 -7.30 -1.11 -7.97
C GLY A 58 -7.36 0.42 -7.85
N GLN A 59 -6.95 0.98 -6.71
CA GLN A 59 -6.85 2.43 -6.54
C GLN A 59 -5.60 2.99 -7.23
N ARG A 60 -5.73 4.17 -7.83
CA ARG A 60 -4.60 4.88 -8.46
C ARG A 60 -4.13 6.02 -7.57
N HIS A 61 -2.83 6.01 -7.26
CA HIS A 61 -2.19 7.02 -6.43
C HIS A 61 -0.91 7.54 -7.09
N LYS A 62 -0.56 8.80 -6.79
CA LYS A 62 0.77 9.35 -7.10
C LYS A 62 1.66 9.18 -5.87
N PHE A 63 2.73 8.41 -6.00
CA PHE A 63 3.69 8.17 -4.92
C PHE A 63 4.94 9.01 -5.10
N TYR A 64 5.34 9.71 -4.05
CA TYR A 64 6.69 10.28 -3.94
C TYR A 64 7.56 9.25 -3.24
N VAL A 65 8.67 8.89 -3.89
CA VAL A 65 9.51 7.77 -3.46
C VAL A 65 10.95 8.21 -3.26
N LYS A 66 11.56 7.69 -2.20
CA LYS A 66 12.99 7.81 -1.94
C LYS A 66 13.64 6.46 -2.14
N LEU A 67 14.64 6.40 -3.03
CA LEU A 67 15.50 5.24 -3.15
C LEU A 67 16.54 5.26 -2.03
N THR A 68 16.50 4.27 -1.14
CA THR A 68 17.45 4.14 -0.02
C THR A 68 18.28 2.87 -0.16
N GLU A 69 19.59 3.00 0.07
CA GLU A 69 20.46 1.84 0.27
C GLU A 69 20.42 1.47 1.74
N HIS A 70 20.00 0.24 2.06
CA HIS A 70 20.04 -0.28 3.42
C HIS A 70 21.33 -1.09 3.60
N ASN A 71 22.12 -0.73 4.61
CA ASN A 71 23.40 -1.40 4.94
C ASN A 71 23.21 -2.69 5.76
N LEU A 72 22.12 -3.43 5.55
CA LEU A 72 21.86 -4.72 6.22
C LEU A 72 22.65 -5.82 5.51
N SER A 73 23.96 -5.95 5.79
CA SER A 73 24.94 -6.98 5.38
C SER A 73 24.91 -7.52 3.92
N GLY A 74 24.07 -6.96 3.06
CA GLY A 74 23.85 -7.28 1.65
C GLY A 74 23.24 -6.02 1.05
N LYS A 75 23.83 -5.51 -0.03
CA LYS A 75 23.46 -4.22 -0.63
C LYS A 75 22.03 -4.27 -1.20
N THR A 76 21.04 -4.03 -0.34
CA THR A 76 19.63 -4.05 -0.71
C THR A 76 19.15 -2.62 -0.86
N ARG A 77 18.51 -2.34 -2.01
CA ARG A 77 17.88 -1.05 -2.31
C ARG A 77 16.38 -1.15 -2.03
N ALA A 78 15.82 -0.16 -1.37
CA ALA A 78 14.38 -0.05 -1.12
C ALA A 78 13.82 1.23 -1.72
N LEU A 79 12.61 1.16 -2.30
CA LEU A 79 11.83 2.33 -2.70
C LEU A 79 10.87 2.64 -1.56
N THR A 80 11.20 3.61 -0.73
CA THR A 80 10.34 4.01 0.40
C THR A 80 9.42 5.13 -0.05
N VAL A 81 8.12 4.98 0.16
CA VAL A 81 7.15 6.04 -0.09
C VAL A 81 7.26 7.07 1.01
N THR A 82 7.55 8.32 0.65
CA THR A 82 7.61 9.45 1.58
C THR A 82 6.29 10.20 1.64
N GLU A 83 5.52 10.19 0.55
CA GLU A 83 4.24 10.87 0.47
C GLU A 83 3.32 10.23 -0.57
N ILE A 84 2.00 10.26 -0.31
CA ILE A 84 0.95 9.83 -1.24
C ILE A 84 0.11 11.04 -1.59
N ARG A 85 -0.03 11.35 -2.88
CA ARG A 85 -0.86 12.45 -3.38
C ARG A 85 -2.12 11.94 -4.07
N PRO A 86 -3.25 12.67 -3.93
CA PRO A 86 -4.42 12.44 -4.77
C PRO A 86 -4.05 12.56 -6.26
N LEU A 87 -4.76 11.82 -7.11
CA LEU A 87 -4.66 12.02 -8.55
C LEU A 87 -5.33 13.36 -8.89
N ASP A 88 -4.70 14.18 -9.74
CA ASP A 88 -5.33 15.39 -10.24
C ASP A 88 -6.65 14.99 -10.91
N THR A 89 -7.76 15.56 -10.46
CA THR A 89 -9.06 15.27 -11.04
C THR A 89 -9.05 15.87 -12.45
N PRO A 90 -9.35 15.10 -13.53
CA PRO A 90 -9.54 15.72 -14.82
C PRO A 90 -10.71 16.69 -14.71
N THR A 91 -10.47 17.96 -15.01
CA THR A 91 -11.51 18.98 -15.12
C THR A 91 -12.57 18.45 -16.08
N LYS A 92 -13.79 18.21 -15.58
CA LYS A 92 -14.90 17.83 -16.44
C LYS A 92 -15.20 19.07 -17.29
N THR A 93 -14.77 19.07 -18.56
CA THR A 93 -15.23 20.07 -19.53
C THR A 93 -16.73 19.86 -19.67
N GLU A 94 -17.51 20.74 -19.05
CA GLU A 94 -18.94 20.86 -19.33
C GLU A 94 -19.07 21.20 -20.81
N THR A 95 -19.43 20.21 -21.62
CA THR A 95 -19.87 20.45 -22.99
C THR A 95 -21.34 20.79 -22.88
N SER A 96 -21.66 22.08 -22.92
CA SER A 96 -23.04 22.53 -23.09
C SER A 96 -23.46 22.24 -24.52
N GLU A 97 -24.49 21.41 -24.69
CA GLU A 97 -25.39 21.51 -25.84
C GLU A 97 -26.45 22.59 -25.59
#